data_AF-A0A1Y3NIM5-F1
#
_entry.id   AF-A0A1Y3NIM5-F1
#
_cell.length_a   1.000
_cell.length_b   1.000
_cell.length_c   1.000
_cell.angle_alpha   90.00
_cell.angle_beta   90.00
_cell.angle_gamma   90.00
#
_symmetry.space_group_name_H-M   'P 1'
#
loop_
_entity.id
_entity.type
_entity.pdbx_description
1 polymer ?
#
loop_
_entity_poly.entity_id
_entity_poly.type
_entity_poly.pdbx_seq_one_letter_code
_entity_poly.pdbx_strand_id
1 'polypeptide(L)'
;IRQKRLLRLAQLEAKNENQNENQNENTEKNEDITPKEEPKIESKKIETPTKPNIFSSLSSMRSSQNSSSSSINSPKKKSKVEVIATFLSQNEDDWDDQQYKKIFKCTLNNNESGENNELIYLKELSEDLISENLPLKITTSIIERLLVARLSLDDNAKDNAVPLFDYLVNCWRALCKVQRKTNKLLLEKDITEMQKNELNIKVKERIERLNSAKELIVSYSGFVISTLAEMFPQPQRSIDLGPKCIAIKLLNSTAFELENQLPTLFFDEFIKRFSDNLEEIFEPILKYIMDEMNKQNLNKNYLPPLNATAKLLTNKVIAAMVS
;
A
#
# COMPACT_ATOMS: atom_id res chain seq x y z
N ILE A 1 30.59 -5.76 10.30
CA ILE A 1 29.72 -4.86 9.49
C ILE A 1 28.89 -3.92 10.38
N ARG A 2 28.27 -4.38 11.48
CA ARG A 2 27.66 -3.53 12.54
C ARG A 2 28.57 -2.39 13.01
N GLN A 3 29.86 -2.68 13.23
CA GLN A 3 30.86 -1.66 13.60
C GLN A 3 31.10 -0.62 12.49
N LYS A 4 31.07 -1.03 11.20
CA LYS A 4 31.21 -0.08 10.07
C LYS A 4 29.99 0.83 9.93
N ARG A 5 28.79 0.34 10.26
CA ARG A 5 27.55 1.15 10.25
C ARG A 5 27.51 2.14 11.42
N LEU A 6 27.92 1.72 12.62
CA LEU A 6 28.06 2.61 13.79
C LEU A 6 29.12 3.71 13.58
N LEU A 7 30.25 3.37 12.97
CA LEU A 7 31.31 4.34 12.69
C LEU A 7 30.87 5.37 11.63
N ARG A 8 30.03 4.96 10.66
CA ARG A 8 29.43 5.88 9.69
C ARG A 8 28.39 6.83 10.31
N LEU A 9 27.63 6.37 11.31
CA LEU A 9 26.70 7.21 12.08
C LEU A 9 27.45 8.27 12.89
N ALA A 10 28.49 7.88 13.62
CA ALA A 10 29.31 8.82 14.40
C ALA A 10 30.03 9.87 13.52
N GLN A 11 30.46 9.49 12.32
CA GLN A 11 31.08 10.44 11.37
C GLN A 11 30.08 11.44 10.76
N LEU A 12 28.80 11.09 10.70
CA LEU A 12 27.76 11.98 10.20
C LEU A 12 27.30 12.96 11.29
N GLU A 13 27.21 12.51 12.54
CA GLU A 13 26.93 13.39 13.69
C GLU A 13 28.03 14.46 13.86
N ALA A 14 29.31 14.08 13.78
CA ALA A 14 30.42 15.02 13.87
C ALA A 14 30.50 16.02 12.69
N LYS A 15 29.91 15.67 11.53
CA LYS A 15 29.81 16.59 10.38
C LYS A 15 28.67 17.60 10.55
N ASN A 16 27.57 17.20 11.16
CA ASN A 16 26.43 18.10 11.41
C ASN A 16 26.74 19.14 12.49
N GLU A 17 27.53 18.80 13.51
CA GLU A 17 27.96 19.77 14.53
C GLU A 17 28.86 20.88 13.93
N ASN A 18 29.74 20.53 12.99
CA ASN A 18 30.63 21.50 12.33
C ASN A 18 29.94 22.38 11.27
N GLN A 19 28.74 22.00 10.78
CA GLN A 19 27.98 22.82 9.83
C GLN A 19 27.13 23.89 10.52
N ASN A 20 26.77 23.70 11.78
CA ASN A 20 25.98 24.69 12.54
C ASN A 20 26.81 25.88 13.04
N GLU A 21 28.14 25.79 13.11
CA GLU A 21 28.98 26.94 13.49
C GLU A 21 29.29 27.90 12.34
N ASN A 22 29.13 27.49 11.07
CA ASN A 22 29.51 28.31 9.91
C ASN A 22 28.35 29.06 9.21
N GLN A 23 27.11 28.99 9.72
CA GLN A 23 25.95 29.65 9.09
C GLN A 23 25.53 31.00 9.73
N ASN A 24 26.24 31.51 10.74
CA ASN A 24 25.90 32.79 11.38
C ASN A 24 26.64 34.03 10.84
N GLU A 25 27.46 33.89 9.80
CA GLU A 25 28.09 35.04 9.13
C GLU A 25 27.84 34.96 7.62
N ASN A 26 26.72 35.53 7.15
CA ASN A 26 26.58 36.24 5.86
C ASN A 26 25.10 36.37 5.47
N THR A 27 24.43 37.42 5.98
CA THR A 27 23.23 37.94 5.33
C THR A 27 23.30 39.46 5.30
N GLU A 28 23.81 40.04 4.20
CA GLU A 28 23.46 41.40 3.81
C GLU A 28 23.69 41.63 2.30
N LYS A 29 22.67 42.22 1.66
CA LYS A 29 22.64 42.90 0.34
C LYS A 29 22.50 42.05 -0.93
N ASN A 30 21.33 42.13 -1.58
CA ASN A 30 21.10 43.11 -2.66
C ASN A 30 19.71 43.01 -3.29
N GLU A 31 19.23 44.19 -3.70
CA GLU A 31 17.95 44.46 -4.36
C GLU A 31 18.02 44.30 -5.90
N ASP A 32 16.82 44.11 -6.46
CA ASP A 32 16.28 44.68 -7.72
C ASP A 32 16.57 44.06 -9.10
N ILE A 33 15.58 44.28 -9.99
CA ILE A 33 15.52 44.20 -11.47
C ILE A 33 14.75 43.00 -12.08
N THR A 34 13.45 43.24 -12.33
CA THR A 34 12.62 42.79 -13.48
C THR A 34 12.99 43.59 -14.77
N PRO A 35 12.45 43.36 -16.01
CA PRO A 35 11.43 42.41 -16.51
C PRO A 35 11.69 41.80 -17.94
N LYS A 36 10.65 41.11 -18.49
CA LYS A 36 10.39 40.62 -19.88
C LYS A 36 10.69 39.11 -20.08
N GLU A 37 9.89 38.30 -20.79
CA GLU A 37 9.04 38.53 -21.97
C GLU A 37 8.04 37.34 -22.14
N GLU A 38 6.81 37.62 -22.59
CA GLU A 38 5.82 36.61 -23.05
C GLU A 38 6.13 36.17 -24.49
N PRO A 39 5.70 34.95 -24.88
CA PRO A 39 5.03 34.84 -26.17
C PRO A 39 3.69 34.09 -26.12
N LYS A 40 2.72 34.72 -26.80
CA LYS A 40 1.44 34.20 -27.28
C LYS A 40 1.63 32.95 -28.14
N ILE A 41 0.78 31.93 -27.93
CA ILE A 41 0.47 30.93 -28.97
C ILE A 41 -1.04 30.81 -29.15
N GLU A 42 -1.37 30.72 -30.43
CA GLU A 42 -2.60 30.91 -31.15
C GLU A 42 -3.54 29.70 -31.04
N SER A 43 -4.85 29.98 -30.99
CA SER A 43 -5.92 28.99 -30.92
C SER A 43 -6.31 28.51 -32.32
N LYS A 44 -6.37 27.19 -32.54
CA LYS A 44 -7.11 26.60 -33.67
C LYS A 44 -8.12 25.56 -33.20
N LYS A 45 -9.39 25.87 -33.49
CA LYS A 45 -10.58 25.02 -33.52
C LYS A 45 -10.46 23.96 -34.63
N ILE A 46 -11.21 22.85 -34.49
CA ILE A 46 -11.97 22.09 -35.52
C ILE A 46 -12.15 20.64 -35.00
N GLU A 47 -13.32 20.31 -34.43
CA GLU A 47 -14.46 19.57 -35.01
C GLU A 47 -14.49 18.07 -34.66
N THR A 48 -15.55 17.71 -33.93
CA THR A 48 -16.13 16.37 -33.76
C THR A 48 -16.68 15.82 -35.07
N PRO A 49 -16.70 14.49 -35.27
CA PRO A 49 -18.02 13.85 -35.39
C PRO A 49 -18.17 12.44 -34.76
N THR A 50 -19.31 12.28 -34.09
CA THR A 50 -20.32 11.20 -34.25
C THR A 50 -20.00 9.73 -33.90
N LYS A 51 -20.69 9.24 -32.85
CA LYS A 51 -21.01 7.82 -32.59
C LYS A 51 -21.97 7.27 -33.66
N PRO A 52 -22.05 5.94 -33.82
CA PRO A 52 -23.34 5.33 -33.46
C PRO A 52 -23.22 4.01 -32.68
N ASN A 53 -24.15 3.85 -31.74
CA ASN A 53 -24.53 2.58 -31.14
C ASN A 53 -25.13 1.65 -32.20
N ILE A 54 -24.79 0.36 -32.14
CA ILE A 54 -25.63 -0.71 -32.69
C ILE A 54 -25.81 -1.76 -31.60
N PHE A 55 -26.98 -1.69 -30.97
CA PHE A 55 -27.63 -2.81 -30.29
C PHE A 55 -28.48 -3.53 -31.34
N SER A 56 -28.25 -4.83 -31.55
CA SER A 56 -29.21 -5.80 -32.09
C SER A 56 -28.58 -7.20 -31.97
N SER A 57 -29.10 -8.07 -31.11
CA SER A 57 -30.25 -8.97 -31.28
C SER A 57 -29.75 -10.40 -31.52
N LEU A 58 -29.93 -11.28 -30.52
CA LEU A 58 -30.92 -12.38 -30.53
C LEU A 58 -30.47 -13.68 -31.22
N SER A 59 -30.30 -14.70 -30.36
CA SER A 59 -30.75 -16.10 -30.51
C SER A 59 -30.41 -16.90 -31.76
N SER A 60 -29.68 -18.01 -31.55
CA SER A 60 -30.13 -19.31 -32.04
C SER A 60 -29.54 -20.49 -31.26
N MET A 61 -30.46 -21.38 -30.88
CA MET A 61 -30.23 -22.76 -30.47
C MET A 61 -29.56 -23.55 -31.61
N ARG A 62 -28.75 -24.57 -31.28
CA ARG A 62 -29.15 -26.00 -31.36
C ARG A 62 -27.93 -26.93 -31.46
N SER A 63 -28.18 -28.15 -31.01
CA SER A 63 -27.52 -29.45 -31.26
C SER A 63 -26.23 -29.80 -30.51
N SER A 64 -26.47 -30.68 -29.53
CA SER A 64 -25.56 -31.69 -29.00
C SER A 64 -25.00 -32.62 -30.08
N GLN A 65 -23.71 -32.94 -29.99
CA GLN A 65 -23.19 -34.29 -30.26
C GLN A 65 -21.99 -34.58 -29.35
N ASN A 66 -22.03 -35.76 -28.73
CA ASN A 66 -20.96 -36.41 -27.97
C ASN A 66 -19.81 -36.82 -28.90
N SER A 67 -18.56 -36.67 -28.48
CA SER A 67 -17.64 -37.78 -28.14
C SER A 67 -16.16 -37.36 -28.04
N SER A 68 -15.42 -38.16 -27.26
CA SER A 68 -13.96 -38.28 -27.14
C SER A 68 -13.13 -37.20 -26.42
N SER A 69 -12.89 -37.49 -25.14
CA SER A 69 -11.55 -37.62 -24.52
C SER A 69 -10.45 -36.62 -24.91
N SER A 70 -10.28 -35.62 -24.05
CA SER A 70 -8.96 -35.16 -23.63
C SER A 70 -9.08 -34.57 -22.23
N SER A 71 -8.40 -35.21 -21.28
CA SER A 71 -8.30 -34.79 -19.88
C SER A 71 -7.75 -33.37 -19.79
N ILE A 72 -8.65 -32.40 -19.64
CA ILE A 72 -8.31 -31.07 -19.16
C ILE A 72 -8.44 -31.15 -17.65
N ASN A 73 -7.30 -31.11 -16.95
CA ASN A 73 -7.23 -30.97 -15.49
C ASN A 73 -7.82 -29.62 -15.07
N SER A 74 -9.14 -29.53 -15.00
CA SER A 74 -9.82 -28.47 -14.27
C SER A 74 -9.59 -28.70 -12.77
N PRO A 75 -9.14 -27.70 -12.00
CA PRO A 75 -8.94 -27.87 -10.57
C PRO A 75 -10.29 -28.22 -9.92
N LYS A 76 -10.40 -29.45 -9.40
CA LYS A 76 -11.59 -29.90 -8.67
C LYS A 76 -11.81 -28.94 -7.50
N LYS A 77 -12.98 -28.30 -7.43
CA LYS A 77 -13.40 -27.50 -6.28
C LYS A 77 -13.38 -28.42 -5.05
N LYS A 78 -12.43 -28.20 -4.14
CA LYS A 78 -12.38 -28.90 -2.85
C LYS A 78 -13.69 -28.66 -2.10
N SER A 79 -14.17 -29.68 -1.39
CA SER A 79 -15.35 -29.52 -0.55
C SER A 79 -15.06 -28.55 0.60
N LYS A 80 -16.05 -27.81 1.09
CA LYS A 80 -15.83 -26.83 2.17
C LYS A 80 -15.35 -27.49 3.47
N VAL A 81 -15.81 -28.71 3.73
CA VAL A 81 -15.37 -29.54 4.87
C VAL A 81 -13.89 -29.89 4.76
N GLU A 82 -13.41 -30.24 3.57
CA GLU A 82 -11.99 -30.53 3.33
C GLU A 82 -11.10 -29.29 3.54
N VAL A 83 -11.60 -28.10 3.19
CA VAL A 83 -10.89 -26.82 3.46
C VAL A 83 -10.75 -26.59 4.96
N ILE A 84 -11.80 -26.86 5.75
CA ILE A 84 -11.77 -26.70 7.21
C ILE A 84 -10.85 -27.74 7.85
N ALA A 85 -10.91 -29.00 7.42
CA ALA A 85 -10.00 -30.04 7.91
C ALA A 85 -8.53 -29.67 7.63
N THR A 86 -8.24 -29.13 6.44
CA THR A 86 -6.91 -28.62 6.10
C THR A 86 -6.53 -27.43 6.99
N PHE A 87 -7.45 -26.48 7.21
CA PHE A 87 -7.21 -25.32 8.05
C PHE A 87 -6.90 -25.69 9.51
N LEU A 88 -7.64 -26.66 10.07
CA LEU A 88 -7.46 -27.17 11.43
C LEU A 88 -6.18 -28.01 11.60
N SER A 89 -5.78 -28.78 10.59
CA SER A 89 -4.54 -29.57 10.64
C SER A 89 -3.26 -28.76 10.35
N GLN A 90 -3.37 -27.61 9.68
CA GLN A 90 -2.22 -26.80 9.30
C GLN A 90 -1.53 -26.15 10.51
N ASN A 91 -0.20 -26.26 10.59
CA ASN A 91 0.63 -25.57 11.58
C ASN A 91 0.53 -24.04 11.42
N GLU A 92 0.60 -23.29 12.52
CA GLU A 92 0.47 -21.84 12.51
C GLU A 92 1.58 -21.12 11.74
N ASP A 93 2.83 -21.53 11.90
CA ASP A 93 3.97 -20.88 11.23
C ASP A 93 3.96 -21.15 9.72
N ASP A 94 3.49 -22.34 9.32
CA ASP A 94 3.30 -22.67 7.90
C ASP A 94 2.14 -21.89 7.29
N TRP A 95 1.09 -21.61 8.08
CA TRP A 95 -0.01 -20.78 7.64
C TRP A 95 0.42 -19.31 7.50
N ASP A 96 1.13 -18.78 8.49
CA ASP A 96 1.73 -17.44 8.48
C ASP A 96 2.60 -17.26 7.24
N ASP A 97 3.56 -18.18 7.00
CA ASP A 97 4.46 -18.11 5.84
C ASP A 97 3.67 -18.04 4.52
N GLN A 98 2.68 -18.91 4.35
CA GLN A 98 1.84 -18.93 3.15
C GLN A 98 1.01 -17.66 2.96
N GLN A 99 0.49 -17.06 4.03
CA GLN A 99 -0.31 -15.84 3.90
C GLN A 99 0.59 -14.61 3.70
N TYR A 100 1.66 -14.48 4.46
CA TYR A 100 2.54 -13.32 4.40
C TYR A 100 3.34 -13.28 3.10
N LYS A 101 3.76 -14.41 2.53
CA LYS A 101 4.30 -14.46 1.16
C LYS A 101 3.35 -13.84 0.14
N LYS A 102 2.05 -14.13 0.24
CA LYS A 102 1.02 -13.59 -0.67
C LYS A 102 0.69 -12.12 -0.40
N ILE A 103 0.68 -11.70 0.87
CA ILE A 103 0.34 -10.33 1.28
C ILE A 103 1.46 -9.36 0.89
N PHE A 104 2.72 -9.72 1.21
CA PHE A 104 3.89 -8.88 0.98
C PHE A 104 4.58 -9.14 -0.35
N LYS A 105 4.16 -10.17 -1.10
CA LYS A 105 4.80 -10.56 -2.37
C LYS A 105 6.31 -10.75 -2.22
N CYS A 106 6.71 -11.39 -1.12
CA CYS A 106 8.11 -11.62 -0.75
C CYS A 106 8.34 -13.10 -0.49
N THR A 107 9.58 -13.56 -0.65
CA THR A 107 10.01 -14.90 -0.24
C THR A 107 11.40 -14.86 0.40
N LEU A 108 11.64 -15.80 1.32
CA LEU A 108 12.95 -16.05 1.95
C LEU A 108 13.71 -17.19 1.27
N ASN A 109 13.11 -17.82 0.25
CA ASN A 109 13.69 -18.92 -0.51
C ASN A 109 14.02 -18.45 -1.92
N ASN A 110 15.30 -18.55 -2.32
CA ASN A 110 15.75 -18.13 -3.65
C ASN A 110 15.02 -18.88 -4.79
N ASN A 111 14.71 -20.16 -4.58
CA ASN A 111 14.08 -21.01 -5.60
C ASN A 111 12.62 -20.64 -5.92
N GLU A 112 11.95 -19.86 -5.06
CA GLU A 112 10.54 -19.49 -5.25
C GLU A 112 10.38 -18.21 -6.10
N SER A 113 11.47 -17.50 -6.39
CA SER A 113 11.45 -16.24 -7.14
C SER A 113 11.42 -16.43 -8.67
N GLY A 114 11.47 -17.68 -9.17
CA GLY A 114 12.00 -17.96 -10.51
C GLY A 114 11.04 -18.08 -11.70
N GLU A 115 9.72 -18.25 -11.53
CA GLU A 115 8.88 -18.65 -12.70
C GLU A 115 7.82 -17.62 -13.13
N ASN A 116 7.40 -16.67 -12.28
CA ASN A 116 6.37 -15.69 -12.62
C ASN A 116 6.62 -14.25 -12.12
N ASN A 117 7.81 -13.94 -11.58
CA ASN A 117 8.18 -12.63 -10.99
C ASN A 117 7.18 -12.06 -9.95
N GLU A 118 6.28 -12.87 -9.39
CA GLU A 118 5.28 -12.38 -8.45
C GLU A 118 5.84 -12.19 -7.03
N LEU A 119 6.90 -12.92 -6.67
CA LEU A 119 7.54 -12.88 -5.36
C LEU A 119 8.96 -12.33 -5.44
N ILE A 120 9.28 -11.39 -4.56
CA ILE A 120 10.61 -10.79 -4.44
C ILE A 120 11.41 -11.55 -3.39
N TYR A 121 12.58 -12.06 -3.77
CA TYR A 121 13.49 -12.72 -2.85
C TYR A 121 14.22 -11.70 -1.97
N LEU A 122 14.07 -11.81 -0.65
CA LEU A 122 14.73 -10.95 0.32
C LEU A 122 16.04 -11.59 0.79
N LYS A 123 17.07 -11.45 -0.05
CA LYS A 123 18.38 -12.07 0.15
C LYS A 123 19.00 -11.71 1.51
N GLU A 124 19.10 -10.43 1.84
CA GLU A 124 19.76 -9.98 3.07
C GLU A 124 19.05 -10.52 4.32
N LEU A 125 17.72 -10.51 4.34
CA LEU A 125 16.95 -11.06 5.46
C LEU A 125 17.10 -12.58 5.56
N SER A 126 17.18 -13.28 4.42
CA SER A 126 17.45 -14.73 4.39
C SER A 126 18.83 -15.05 4.99
N GLU A 127 19.86 -14.29 4.62
CA GLU A 127 21.22 -14.43 5.16
C GLU A 127 21.28 -14.14 6.67
N ASP A 128 20.59 -13.09 7.13
CA ASP A 128 20.50 -12.76 8.55
C ASP A 128 19.85 -13.89 9.36
N LEU A 129 18.72 -14.43 8.90
CA LEU A 129 18.03 -15.52 9.59
C LEU A 129 18.87 -16.80 9.64
N ILE A 130 19.59 -17.12 8.57
CA ILE A 130 20.54 -18.25 8.55
C ILE A 130 21.64 -18.02 9.59
N SER A 131 22.18 -16.80 9.67
CA SER A 131 23.25 -16.47 10.63
C SER A 131 22.81 -16.58 12.09
N GLU A 132 21.53 -16.32 12.36
CA GLU A 132 20.90 -16.44 13.68
C GLU A 132 20.39 -17.86 13.98
N ASN A 133 20.58 -18.82 13.05
CA ASN A 133 20.01 -20.17 13.12
C ASN A 133 18.47 -20.19 13.27
N LEU A 134 17.80 -19.22 12.64
CA LEU A 134 16.34 -19.13 12.60
C LEU A 134 15.77 -19.79 11.34
N PRO A 135 14.53 -20.31 11.39
CA PRO A 135 13.90 -20.91 10.22
C PRO A 135 13.62 -19.87 9.12
N LEU A 136 13.81 -20.27 7.86
CA LEU A 136 13.45 -19.46 6.68
C LEU A 136 11.93 -19.50 6.42
N LYS A 137 11.16 -19.02 7.40
CA LYS A 137 9.69 -18.90 7.33
C LYS A 137 9.26 -17.51 7.74
N ILE A 138 8.31 -16.95 7.00
CA ILE A 138 7.71 -15.65 7.34
C ILE A 138 6.67 -15.86 8.43
N THR A 139 7.08 -15.70 9.68
CA THR A 139 6.21 -15.79 10.86
C THR A 139 5.86 -14.41 11.40
N THR A 140 4.87 -14.36 12.30
CA THR A 140 4.45 -13.10 12.95
C THR A 140 5.59 -12.36 13.66
N SER A 141 6.57 -13.07 14.21
CA SER A 141 7.71 -12.45 14.93
C SER A 141 8.72 -11.73 14.02
N ILE A 142 8.74 -12.03 12.71
CA ILE A 142 9.69 -11.43 11.77
C ILE A 142 9.05 -10.47 10.77
N ILE A 143 7.75 -10.18 10.89
CA ILE A 143 7.03 -9.29 9.95
C ILE A 143 7.65 -7.90 9.89
N GLU A 144 8.06 -7.35 11.03
CA GLU A 144 8.70 -6.05 11.07
C GLU A 144 10.03 -6.07 10.30
N ARG A 145 10.87 -7.09 10.53
CA ARG A 145 12.12 -7.29 9.79
C ARG A 145 11.87 -7.48 8.28
N LEU A 146 10.80 -8.20 7.93
CA LEU A 146 10.35 -8.40 6.55
C LEU A 146 9.98 -7.07 5.88
N LEU A 147 9.17 -6.25 6.56
CA LEU A 147 8.76 -4.92 6.08
C LEU A 147 9.98 -4.03 5.85
N VAL A 148 10.87 -3.92 6.83
CA VAL A 148 12.11 -3.15 6.68
C VAL A 148 12.92 -3.65 5.50
N ALA A 149 13.23 -4.96 5.44
CA ALA A 149 14.02 -5.53 4.35
C ALA A 149 13.40 -5.29 2.97
N ARG A 150 12.07 -5.37 2.85
CA ARG A 150 11.36 -5.15 1.59
C ARG A 150 11.31 -3.68 1.18
N LEU A 151 11.12 -2.77 2.13
CA LEU A 151 11.09 -1.33 1.87
C LEU A 151 12.50 -0.78 1.59
N SER A 152 13.54 -1.40 2.13
CA SER A 152 14.95 -1.02 1.94
C SER A 152 15.60 -1.54 0.65
N LEU A 153 14.85 -2.16 -0.26
CA LEU A 153 15.41 -2.62 -1.54
C LEU A 153 15.75 -1.42 -2.45
N ASP A 154 16.96 -1.40 -3.01
CA ASP A 154 17.41 -0.37 -3.96
C ASP A 154 16.51 -0.27 -5.20
N ASP A 155 15.89 -1.37 -5.59
CA ASP A 155 14.93 -1.43 -6.70
C ASP A 155 13.73 -0.49 -6.51
N ASN A 156 13.41 -0.12 -5.27
CA ASN A 156 12.34 0.82 -4.95
C ASN A 156 12.72 2.26 -5.35
N ALA A 157 14.00 2.60 -5.51
CA ALA A 157 14.45 3.93 -5.92
C ALA A 157 14.34 4.18 -7.44
N LYS A 158 14.01 3.16 -8.25
CA LYS A 158 13.88 3.30 -9.71
C LYS A 158 12.68 4.17 -10.06
N ASP A 159 12.80 5.02 -11.09
CA ASP A 159 11.72 5.93 -11.52
C ASP A 159 10.44 5.23 -12.00
N ASN A 160 10.50 3.94 -12.33
CA ASN A 160 9.33 3.13 -12.69
C ASN A 160 8.83 2.24 -11.55
N ALA A 161 9.43 2.33 -10.35
CA ALA A 161 8.99 1.58 -9.19
C ALA A 161 7.61 2.04 -8.72
N VAL A 162 6.85 1.08 -8.18
CA VAL A 162 5.60 1.37 -7.49
C VAL A 162 5.94 2.17 -6.22
N PRO A 163 5.29 3.33 -5.97
CA PRO A 163 5.51 4.09 -4.74
C PRO A 163 5.28 3.22 -3.49
N LEU A 164 6.12 3.36 -2.47
CA LEU A 164 6.06 2.49 -1.29
C LEU A 164 4.73 2.60 -0.54
N PHE A 165 4.15 3.80 -0.48
CA PHE A 165 2.81 4.00 0.07
C PHE A 165 1.76 3.15 -0.66
N ASP A 166 1.80 3.10 -1.99
CA ASP A 166 0.87 2.31 -2.80
C ASP A 166 1.05 0.81 -2.59
N TYR A 167 2.31 0.38 -2.50
CA TYR A 167 2.65 -0.99 -2.16
C TYR A 167 2.04 -1.38 -0.80
N LEU A 168 2.21 -0.55 0.24
CA LEU A 168 1.70 -0.84 1.58
C LEU A 168 0.17 -0.83 1.66
N VAL A 169 -0.50 0.10 0.98
CA VAL A 169 -1.97 0.09 0.84
C VAL A 169 -2.44 -1.19 0.15
N ASN A 170 -1.72 -1.67 -0.85
CA ASN A 170 -2.03 -2.95 -1.52
C ASN A 170 -1.80 -4.15 -0.61
N CYS A 171 -0.75 -4.16 0.21
CA CYS A 171 -0.54 -5.16 1.27
C CYS A 171 -1.71 -5.15 2.27
N TRP A 172 -2.15 -3.98 2.72
CA TRP A 172 -3.31 -3.86 3.62
C TRP A 172 -4.58 -4.45 2.97
N ARG A 173 -4.84 -4.14 1.69
CA ARG A 173 -5.99 -4.72 0.96
C ARG A 173 -5.89 -6.24 0.85
N ALA A 174 -4.71 -6.77 0.54
CA ALA A 174 -4.46 -8.21 0.46
C ALA A 174 -4.70 -8.87 1.81
N LEU A 175 -4.21 -8.26 2.89
CA LEU A 175 -4.42 -8.71 4.26
C LEU A 175 -5.91 -8.75 4.62
N CYS A 176 -6.66 -7.68 4.35
CA CYS A 176 -8.11 -7.67 4.59
C CYS A 176 -8.85 -8.75 3.77
N LYS A 177 -8.38 -9.08 2.56
CA LYS A 177 -8.93 -10.21 1.78
C LYS A 177 -8.68 -11.54 2.50
N VAL A 178 -7.50 -11.74 3.08
CA VAL A 178 -7.20 -12.93 3.90
C VAL A 178 -8.08 -12.97 5.13
N GLN A 179 -8.20 -11.89 5.90
CA GLN A 179 -9.08 -11.82 7.07
C GLN A 179 -10.53 -12.17 6.75
N ARG A 180 -11.10 -11.63 5.66
CA ARG A 180 -12.45 -11.97 5.20
C ARG A 180 -12.60 -13.44 4.85
N LYS A 181 -11.61 -14.03 4.17
CA LYS A 181 -11.60 -15.46 3.83
C LYS A 181 -11.54 -16.34 5.08
N THR A 182 -10.70 -15.98 6.05
CA THR A 182 -10.56 -16.69 7.32
C THR A 182 -11.87 -16.63 8.13
N ASN A 183 -12.46 -15.43 8.27
CA ASN A 183 -13.74 -15.27 8.96
C ASN A 183 -14.90 -16.01 8.28
N LYS A 184 -14.88 -16.14 6.95
CA LYS A 184 -15.91 -16.88 6.22
C LYS A 184 -15.97 -18.36 6.60
N LEU A 185 -14.88 -18.94 7.13
CA LEU A 185 -14.87 -20.33 7.61
C LEU A 185 -15.82 -20.53 8.80
N LEU A 186 -16.05 -19.49 9.61
CA LEU A 186 -16.96 -19.54 10.77
C LEU A 186 -18.44 -19.67 10.39
N LEU A 187 -18.78 -19.41 9.12
CA LEU A 187 -20.15 -19.52 8.62
C LEU A 187 -20.54 -20.95 8.22
N GLU A 188 -19.61 -21.90 8.31
CA GLU A 188 -19.88 -23.28 7.92
C GLU A 188 -20.80 -24.00 8.92
N LYS A 189 -21.76 -24.75 8.38
CA LYS A 189 -22.79 -25.44 9.18
C LYS A 189 -22.57 -26.94 9.26
N ASP A 190 -21.80 -27.51 8.33
CA ASP A 190 -21.63 -28.96 8.15
C ASP A 190 -20.43 -29.52 8.96
N ILE A 191 -20.17 -28.98 10.17
CA ILE A 191 -19.05 -29.39 11.05
C ILE A 191 -19.55 -29.77 12.43
N THR A 192 -18.81 -30.64 13.13
CA THR A 192 -19.17 -31.05 14.50
C THR A 192 -18.98 -29.89 15.49
N GLU A 193 -19.67 -29.93 16.64
CA GLU A 193 -19.54 -28.89 17.67
C GLU A 193 -18.10 -28.76 18.20
N MET A 194 -17.40 -29.89 18.37
CA MET A 194 -15.99 -29.92 18.75
C MET A 194 -15.10 -29.20 17.71
N GLN A 195 -15.27 -29.52 16.43
CA GLN A 195 -14.55 -28.86 15.33
C GLN A 195 -14.87 -27.37 15.25
N LYS A 196 -16.11 -26.98 15.55
CA LYS A 196 -16.53 -25.58 15.56
C LYS A 196 -15.82 -24.79 16.66
N ASN A 197 -15.69 -25.35 17.86
CA ASN A 197 -14.96 -24.69 18.95
C ASN A 197 -13.47 -24.53 18.63
N GLU A 198 -12.83 -25.59 18.11
CA GLU A 198 -11.43 -25.53 17.67
C GLU A 198 -11.24 -24.50 16.54
N LEU A 199 -12.14 -24.47 15.56
CA LEU A 199 -12.11 -23.51 14.47
C LEU A 199 -12.24 -22.07 14.96
N ASN A 200 -13.12 -21.80 15.92
CA ASN A 200 -13.28 -20.46 16.51
C ASN A 200 -12.00 -19.97 17.17
N ILE A 201 -11.34 -20.82 17.97
CA ILE A 201 -10.07 -20.50 18.64
C ILE A 201 -9.02 -20.18 17.57
N LYS A 202 -8.85 -21.09 16.61
CA LYS A 202 -7.83 -20.98 15.57
C LYS A 202 -8.03 -19.79 14.63
N VAL A 203 -9.29 -19.49 14.27
CA VAL A 203 -9.62 -18.28 13.50
C VAL A 203 -9.30 -17.03 14.31
N LYS A 204 -9.65 -16.98 15.60
CA LYS A 204 -9.37 -15.83 16.45
C LYS A 204 -7.87 -15.54 16.53
N GLU A 205 -7.06 -16.56 16.83
CA GLU A 205 -5.60 -16.43 16.92
C GLU A 205 -4.99 -15.93 15.60
N ARG A 206 -5.41 -16.50 14.47
CA ARG A 206 -4.94 -16.07 13.14
C ARG A 206 -5.37 -14.66 12.78
N ILE A 207 -6.57 -14.23 13.18
CA ILE A 207 -7.03 -12.86 12.98
C ILE A 207 -6.23 -11.89 13.84
N GLU A 208 -5.89 -12.25 15.07
CA GLU A 208 -5.03 -11.44 15.95
C GLU A 208 -3.63 -11.25 15.34
N ARG A 209 -3.00 -12.32 14.83
CA ARG A 209 -1.73 -12.24 14.09
C ARG A 209 -1.81 -11.30 12.88
N LEU A 210 -2.86 -11.44 12.07
CA LEU A 210 -3.10 -10.56 10.93
C LEU A 210 -3.33 -9.11 11.36
N ASN A 211 -3.95 -8.86 12.52
CA ASN A 211 -4.13 -7.50 13.03
C ASN A 211 -2.79 -6.87 13.43
N SER A 212 -1.88 -7.60 14.06
CA SER A 212 -0.53 -7.11 14.34
C SER A 212 0.22 -6.72 13.07
N ALA A 213 0.14 -7.55 12.02
CA ALA A 213 0.72 -7.24 10.71
C ALA A 213 0.07 -6.00 10.07
N LYS A 214 -1.25 -5.84 10.22
CA LYS A 214 -2.01 -4.69 9.72
C LYS A 214 -1.58 -3.39 10.38
N GLU A 215 -1.39 -3.39 11.69
CA GLU A 215 -0.91 -2.23 12.45
C GLU A 215 0.49 -1.79 12.02
N LEU A 216 1.38 -2.77 11.75
CA LEU A 216 2.70 -2.49 11.18
C LEU A 216 2.57 -1.87 9.78
N ILE A 217 1.75 -2.45 8.89
CA ILE A 217 1.54 -1.88 7.54
C ILE A 217 1.07 -0.43 7.61
N VAL A 218 0.10 -0.11 8.48
CA VAL A 218 -0.41 1.26 8.66
C VAL A 218 0.69 2.19 9.18
N SER A 219 1.48 1.73 10.17
CA SER A 219 2.60 2.51 10.74
C SER A 219 3.68 2.82 9.70
N TYR A 220 4.13 1.79 8.96
CA TYR A 220 5.13 1.99 7.90
C TYR A 220 4.58 2.83 6.75
N SER A 221 3.26 2.84 6.51
CA SER A 221 2.65 3.70 5.49
C SER A 221 2.81 5.18 5.82
N GLY A 222 2.80 5.56 7.11
CA GLY A 222 3.11 6.93 7.50
C GLY A 222 4.60 7.22 7.38
N PHE A 223 5.45 6.29 7.82
CA PHE A 223 6.90 6.49 7.76
C PHE A 223 7.44 6.71 6.35
N VAL A 224 6.92 6.03 5.33
CA VAL A 224 7.38 6.18 3.95
C VAL A 224 6.95 7.49 3.28
N ILE A 225 6.04 8.26 3.88
CA ILE A 225 5.54 9.54 3.34
C ILE A 225 5.82 10.74 4.25
N SER A 226 6.22 10.52 5.50
CA SER A 226 6.58 11.55 6.48
C SER A 226 8.08 11.80 6.49
N THR A 227 8.59 12.44 7.55
CA THR A 227 10.02 12.74 7.79
C THR A 227 10.98 11.54 7.67
N LEU A 228 10.49 10.30 7.79
CA LEU A 228 11.30 9.09 7.62
C LEU A 228 11.34 8.58 6.16
N ALA A 229 10.75 9.29 5.19
CA ALA A 229 10.69 8.86 3.80
C ALA A 229 12.08 8.64 3.19
N GLU A 230 13.06 9.46 3.57
CA GLU A 230 14.45 9.38 3.12
C GLU A 230 15.19 8.13 3.63
N MET A 231 14.68 7.47 4.67
CA MET A 231 15.28 6.24 5.20
C MET A 231 15.07 5.03 4.29
N PHE A 232 14.11 5.11 3.37
CA PHE A 232 13.79 4.04 2.43
C PHE A 232 14.14 4.49 1.01
N PRO A 233 14.77 3.63 0.18
CA PRO A 233 15.03 3.96 -1.22
C PRO A 233 13.72 4.22 -1.97
N GLN A 234 13.52 5.45 -2.44
CA GLN A 234 12.33 5.88 -3.18
C GLN A 234 12.72 6.89 -4.24
N PRO A 235 11.96 7.01 -5.34
CA PRO A 235 12.22 8.05 -6.34
C PRO A 235 12.03 9.43 -5.72
N GLN A 236 12.86 10.41 -6.09
CA GLN A 236 12.80 11.76 -5.50
C GLN A 236 11.39 12.37 -5.59
N ARG A 237 10.70 12.18 -6.72
CA ARG A 237 9.31 12.62 -6.90
C ARG A 237 8.34 12.10 -5.84
N SER A 238 8.58 10.91 -5.28
CA SER A 238 7.74 10.30 -4.25
C SER A 238 8.03 10.90 -2.88
N ILE A 239 9.30 11.20 -2.62
CA ILE A 239 9.75 11.90 -1.40
C ILE A 239 9.20 13.33 -1.40
N ASP A 240 9.37 14.07 -2.50
CA ASP A 240 8.89 15.45 -2.66
C ASP A 240 7.37 15.57 -2.52
N LEU A 241 6.65 14.52 -2.94
CA LEU A 241 5.21 14.45 -2.81
C LEU A 241 4.79 14.26 -1.34
N GLY A 242 5.54 13.46 -0.58
CA GLY A 242 5.31 13.24 0.84
C GLY A 242 3.85 12.90 1.16
N PRO A 243 3.24 13.53 2.19
CA PRO A 243 1.84 13.27 2.55
C PRO A 243 0.82 13.63 1.47
N LYS A 244 1.17 14.51 0.50
CA LYS A 244 0.27 14.94 -0.59
C LYS A 244 -0.15 13.76 -1.49
N CYS A 245 0.56 12.64 -1.45
CA CYS A 245 0.13 11.41 -2.14
C CYS A 245 -1.26 10.94 -1.68
N ILE A 246 -1.61 11.16 -0.40
CA ILE A 246 -2.93 10.88 0.15
C ILE A 246 -3.96 11.81 -0.49
N ALA A 247 -3.65 13.11 -0.60
CA ALA A 247 -4.54 14.09 -1.24
C ALA A 247 -4.88 13.69 -2.68
N ILE A 248 -3.87 13.34 -3.48
CA ILE A 248 -4.06 12.88 -4.87
C ILE A 248 -5.04 11.70 -4.93
N LYS A 249 -4.92 10.74 -4.01
CA LYS A 249 -5.83 9.58 -3.96
C LYS A 249 -7.25 9.93 -3.52
N LEU A 250 -7.40 10.91 -2.63
CA LEU A 250 -8.72 11.40 -2.22
C LEU A 250 -9.42 12.15 -3.37
N LEU A 251 -8.65 12.88 -4.18
CA LEU A 251 -9.16 13.55 -5.37
C LEU A 251 -9.63 12.55 -6.46
N ASN A 252 -8.98 11.38 -6.58
CA ASN A 252 -9.35 10.36 -7.57
C ASN A 252 -10.55 9.48 -7.14
N SER A 253 -11.64 10.10 -6.67
CA SER A 253 -12.84 9.42 -6.13
C SER A 253 -13.81 8.87 -7.19
N THR A 254 -13.43 8.76 -8.46
CA THR A 254 -14.35 8.24 -9.51
C THR A 254 -14.43 6.70 -9.47
N ALA A 255 -15.64 6.15 -9.63
CA ALA A 255 -15.91 4.71 -9.47
C ALA A 255 -15.12 3.77 -10.41
N PHE A 256 -14.55 4.31 -11.50
CA PHE A 256 -13.75 3.56 -12.46
C PHE A 256 -12.30 3.32 -11.98
N GLU A 257 -11.83 4.07 -10.98
CA GLU A 257 -10.47 3.98 -10.47
C GLU A 257 -10.40 3.36 -9.06
N LEU A 258 -11.21 2.33 -8.82
CA LEU A 258 -11.31 1.68 -7.50
C LEU A 258 -9.96 1.17 -6.97
N GLU A 259 -9.03 0.80 -7.86
CA GLU A 259 -7.68 0.37 -7.51
C GLU A 259 -6.79 1.53 -7.03
N ASN A 260 -7.04 2.76 -7.51
CA ASN A 260 -6.29 3.95 -7.10
C ASN A 260 -6.88 4.65 -5.87
N GLN A 261 -8.15 4.38 -5.55
CA GLN A 261 -8.83 4.98 -4.40
C GLN A 261 -8.28 4.50 -3.07
N LEU A 262 -8.04 5.44 -2.15
CA LEU A 262 -7.64 5.11 -0.78
C LEU A 262 -8.81 4.43 -0.03
N PRO A 263 -8.65 3.17 0.46
CA PRO A 263 -9.71 2.50 1.20
C PRO A 263 -10.09 3.30 2.45
N THR A 264 -11.39 3.56 2.66
CA THR A 264 -11.86 4.38 3.80
C THR A 264 -11.41 3.79 5.14
N LEU A 265 -11.56 2.48 5.34
CA LEU A 265 -11.13 1.83 6.58
C LEU A 265 -9.62 1.92 6.81
N PHE A 266 -8.80 1.84 5.75
CA PHE A 266 -7.36 2.06 5.88
C PHE A 266 -7.08 3.48 6.35
N PHE A 267 -7.79 4.45 5.77
CA PHE A 267 -7.61 5.85 6.10
C PHE A 267 -8.04 6.18 7.54
N ASP A 268 -9.14 5.58 8.01
CA ASP A 268 -9.58 5.72 9.40
C ASP A 268 -8.56 5.12 10.39
N GLU A 269 -8.02 3.93 10.07
CA GLU A 269 -6.95 3.30 10.85
C GLU A 269 -5.67 4.14 10.84
N PHE A 270 -5.33 4.74 9.70
CA PHE A 270 -4.19 5.63 9.53
C PHE A 270 -4.34 6.89 10.39
N ILE A 271 -5.47 7.57 10.32
CA ILE A 271 -5.77 8.75 11.16
C ILE A 271 -5.64 8.40 12.63
N LYS A 272 -6.25 7.28 13.05
CA LYS A 272 -6.18 6.83 14.44
C LYS A 272 -4.74 6.53 14.88
N ARG A 273 -3.92 5.96 14.00
CA ARG A 273 -2.52 5.60 14.31
C ARG A 273 -1.63 6.83 14.49
N PHE A 274 -1.90 7.89 13.74
CA PHE A 274 -1.10 9.12 13.71
C PHE A 274 -1.81 10.30 14.37
N SER A 275 -2.71 10.06 15.33
CA SER A 275 -3.44 11.12 16.03
C SER A 275 -2.53 12.18 16.65
N ASP A 276 -1.35 11.76 17.12
CA ASP A 276 -0.44 12.60 17.89
C ASP A 276 0.43 13.51 16.98
N ASN A 277 0.66 13.09 15.73
CA ASN A 277 1.45 13.82 14.74
C ASN A 277 0.60 14.21 13.53
N LEU A 278 -0.70 14.43 13.77
CA LEU A 278 -1.67 14.54 12.69
C LEU A 278 -1.47 15.83 11.90
N GLU A 279 -1.06 16.93 12.53
CA GLU A 279 -0.79 18.21 11.86
C GLU A 279 0.30 18.10 10.79
N GLU A 280 1.44 17.49 11.12
CA GLU A 280 2.58 17.30 10.20
C GLU A 280 2.17 16.56 8.91
N ILE A 281 1.27 15.58 9.03
CA ILE A 281 0.82 14.77 7.91
C ILE A 281 -0.36 15.43 7.18
N PHE A 282 -1.30 16.04 7.90
CA PHE A 282 -2.57 16.51 7.33
C PHE A 282 -2.54 17.95 6.85
N GLU A 283 -1.69 18.81 7.40
CA GLU A 283 -1.56 20.19 6.89
C GLU A 283 -1.14 20.20 5.41
N PRO A 284 -0.12 19.42 4.96
CA PRO A 284 0.23 19.34 3.54
C PRO A 284 -0.90 18.78 2.67
N ILE A 285 -1.69 17.84 3.20
CA ILE A 285 -2.83 17.21 2.49
C ILE A 285 -3.93 18.25 2.26
N LEU A 286 -4.33 18.95 3.32
CA LEU A 286 -5.38 19.97 3.27
C LEU A 286 -4.97 21.12 2.36
N LYS A 287 -3.74 21.63 2.52
CA LYS A 287 -3.21 22.69 1.67
C LYS A 287 -3.26 22.31 0.19
N TYR A 288 -2.85 21.09 -0.15
CA TYR A 288 -2.89 20.60 -1.53
C TYR A 288 -4.33 20.53 -2.09
N ILE A 289 -5.29 20.04 -1.31
CA ILE A 289 -6.70 19.96 -1.74
C ILE A 289 -7.29 21.36 -1.93
N MET A 290 -6.98 22.29 -1.03
CA MET A 290 -7.43 23.68 -1.11
C MET A 290 -6.82 24.40 -2.32
N ASP A 291 -5.54 24.19 -2.59
CA ASP A 291 -4.87 24.70 -3.79
C ASP A 291 -5.54 24.15 -5.07
N GLU A 292 -5.88 22.86 -5.09
CA GLU A 292 -6.63 22.28 -6.21
C GLU A 292 -8.05 22.82 -6.33
N MET A 293 -8.74 23.07 -5.22
CA MET A 293 -10.05 23.70 -5.19
C MET A 293 -10.02 25.11 -5.78
N ASN A 294 -9.00 25.90 -5.42
CA ASN A 294 -8.81 27.27 -5.91
C ASN A 294 -8.52 27.34 -7.43
N LYS A 295 -8.00 26.25 -8.02
CA LYS A 295 -7.78 26.14 -9.48
C LYS A 295 -9.04 25.78 -10.26
N GLN A 296 -10.08 25.28 -9.59
CA GLN A 296 -11.35 24.93 -10.23
C GLN A 296 -12.22 26.18 -10.41
N ASN A 297 -13.08 26.16 -11.43
CA ASN A 297 -14.14 27.14 -11.64
C ASN A 297 -15.46 26.37 -11.89
N LEU A 298 -16.59 27.07 -11.92
CA LEU A 298 -17.92 26.45 -12.11
C LEU A 298 -18.04 25.61 -13.39
N ASN A 299 -17.17 25.84 -14.38
CA ASN A 299 -17.11 25.10 -15.64
C ASN A 299 -16.14 23.91 -15.61
N LYS A 300 -15.37 23.74 -14.53
CA LYS A 300 -14.42 22.63 -14.31
C LYS A 300 -15.00 21.62 -13.31
N ASN A 301 -14.33 20.48 -13.18
CA ASN A 301 -14.70 19.43 -12.25
C ASN A 301 -14.34 19.83 -10.80
N TYR A 302 -15.21 20.62 -10.16
CA TYR A 302 -15.04 21.07 -8.77
C TYR A 302 -15.48 20.03 -7.72
N LEU A 303 -16.15 18.95 -8.14
CA LEU A 303 -16.65 17.91 -7.23
C LEU A 303 -15.53 17.11 -6.54
N PRO A 304 -14.42 16.72 -7.19
CA PRO A 304 -13.33 15.98 -6.56
C PRO A 304 -12.71 16.65 -5.32
N PRO A 305 -12.26 17.92 -5.35
CA PRO A 305 -11.72 18.56 -4.16
C PRO A 305 -12.78 18.73 -3.06
N LEU A 306 -14.03 19.04 -3.42
CA LEU A 306 -15.11 19.14 -2.44
C LEU A 306 -15.39 17.82 -1.73
N ASN A 307 -15.44 16.71 -2.48
CA ASN A 307 -15.63 15.37 -1.93
C ASN A 307 -14.44 14.93 -1.07
N ALA A 308 -13.21 15.26 -1.48
CA ALA A 308 -12.01 15.00 -0.70
C ALA A 308 -12.05 15.74 0.65
N THR A 309 -12.39 17.03 0.65
CA THR A 309 -12.55 17.83 1.87
C THR A 309 -13.67 17.27 2.75
N ALA A 310 -14.83 16.95 2.19
CA ALA A 310 -15.94 16.36 2.95
C ALA A 310 -15.54 15.04 3.62
N LYS A 311 -14.76 14.19 2.94
CA LYS A 311 -14.25 12.93 3.48
C LYS A 311 -13.25 13.16 4.62
N LEU A 312 -12.37 14.15 4.51
CA LEU A 312 -11.45 14.55 5.60
C LEU A 312 -12.21 15.03 6.84
N LEU A 313 -13.18 15.93 6.64
CA LEU A 313 -13.96 16.53 7.73
C LEU A 313 -14.96 15.57 8.39
N THR A 314 -15.16 14.37 7.82
CA THR A 314 -15.93 13.32 8.50
C THR A 314 -15.25 12.87 9.79
N ASN A 315 -13.92 13.00 9.87
CA ASN A 315 -13.19 12.72 11.10
C ASN A 315 -13.18 13.95 12.02
N LYS A 316 -13.67 13.79 13.25
CA LYS A 316 -13.77 14.88 14.23
C LYS A 316 -12.43 15.52 14.58
N VAL A 317 -11.35 14.73 14.60
CA VAL A 317 -10.01 15.23 14.93
C VAL A 317 -9.52 16.15 13.81
N ILE A 318 -9.69 15.75 12.56
CA ILE A 318 -9.33 16.59 11.39
C ILE A 318 -10.22 17.83 11.33
N ALA A 319 -11.52 17.69 11.56
CA ALA A 319 -12.43 18.83 11.55
C ALA A 319 -12.08 19.90 12.60
N ALA A 320 -11.61 19.47 13.77
CA ALA A 320 -11.15 20.38 14.82
C ALA A 320 -9.89 21.15 14.44
N MET A 321 -9.02 20.62 13.58
CA MET A 321 -7.82 21.32 13.09
C MET A 321 -8.11 22.41 12.07
N VAL A 322 -9.26 22.32 11.39
CA VAL A 322 -9.65 23.26 10.32
C VAL A 322 -10.51 24.42 10.87
N SER A 323 -11.05 24.27 12.10
CA SER A 323 -11.97 25.24 12.73
C SER A 323 -11.22 26.32 13.50
#